data_AF-A0A4W3IHW8-F1
#
_entry.id   AF-A0A4W3IHW8-F1
#
_cell.length_a   1.000
_cell.length_b   1.000
_cell.length_c   1.000
_cell.angle_alpha   90.00
_cell.angle_beta   90.00
_cell.angle_gamma   90.00
#
_symmetry.space_group_name_H-M   'P 1'
#
loop_
_entity.id
_entity.type
_entity.pdbx_description
1 polymer ?
#
loop_
_entity_poly.entity_id
_entity_poly.type
_entity_poly.pdbx_seq_one_letter_code
_entity_poly.pdbx_strand_id
1 'polypeptide(L)'
;SSGTVRCKLSSFVRGISTAMSSEEKSSGLDNYSYIVSTYLQSQRRIIYGDAPNISEHEKIEKSNKLSSEDKNSNKLAYIITDVPPWYLCIFLGIQHFLTALGGIVAIPLILSRELCLQHDHITQSKLISNIFFVSGFCTLLQVLFGVRLPILQGGTFAFLTPTLAMLSLPKYKCPEWTYNQTKVNTSDPIFIEIWQSRMQELQGAIMVASCFQIFVGFSGLIGFLMQCIGPLTIAPTISLIGLSLFDSAGNDAGTHWGISGSIVIFSQYLRHIPVPFPAFKPGVSKYVKCPFSKTIFLFLLSGQVLLGIVVSWLFCFILTECKVFPEDPDDYGYQARTDVKSDVVQRADWFRFPYPGQWGVPTISIAGVFGILAGMISSMIESVGDYHACARLSGAPPPPKQAINRGIGIEGIGCLLAGAWGTGNGTTSYSENVGALGITKVGSRAVIITSGILLIFMGLFVKIGAIFATIPQPVIGGMLMVMFGVITAVGISNLQFVDMNSSRNIFIFGFSMFAGLVIPNWMNKHPDAIQTGRKMFQGAGQRVLRRDLGDGFPEVGGRVAEGSPTKGGVGGSGYKIQNRILLTAPKYGAVKYSIYFRSKNCIELEEIAMVRS
;
A
#
# COMPACT_ATOMS: atom_id res chain seq x y z
N SER A 1 23.45 5.52 -25.28
CA SER A 1 23.08 5.37 -23.85
C SER A 1 21.95 4.36 -23.61
N SER A 2 21.00 4.15 -24.53
CA SER A 2 19.88 3.20 -24.34
C SER A 2 20.28 1.71 -24.26
N GLY A 3 21.34 1.29 -24.96
CA GLY A 3 21.84 -0.10 -24.94
C GLY A 3 22.44 -0.53 -23.61
N THR A 4 23.13 0.38 -22.91
CA THR A 4 23.80 0.13 -21.62
C THR A 4 22.78 -0.04 -20.49
N VAL A 5 21.69 0.73 -20.51
CA VAL A 5 20.59 0.61 -19.54
C VAL A 5 19.82 -0.70 -19.73
N ARG A 6 19.55 -1.10 -20.99
CA ARG A 6 18.85 -2.36 -21.30
C ARG A 6 19.65 -3.60 -20.91
N CYS A 7 20.97 -3.59 -21.11
CA CYS A 7 21.85 -4.68 -20.66
C CYS A 7 21.93 -4.79 -19.14
N LYS A 8 22.06 -3.65 -18.42
CA LYS A 8 22.09 -3.63 -16.94
C LYS A 8 20.76 -4.10 -16.35
N LEU A 9 19.62 -3.69 -16.92
CA LEU A 9 18.30 -4.12 -16.47
C LEU A 9 18.04 -5.62 -16.74
N SER A 10 18.44 -6.15 -17.91
CA SER A 10 18.31 -7.57 -18.23
C SER A 10 19.18 -8.47 -17.34
N SER A 11 20.40 -8.02 -17.02
CA SER A 11 21.29 -8.72 -16.08
C SER A 11 20.74 -8.69 -14.65
N PHE A 12 20.17 -7.55 -14.24
CA PHE A 12 19.54 -7.37 -12.94
C PHE A 12 18.30 -8.26 -12.74
N VAL A 13 17.37 -8.28 -13.70
CA VAL A 13 16.15 -9.12 -13.65
C VAL A 13 16.51 -10.60 -13.64
N ARG A 14 17.52 -11.02 -14.42
CA ARG A 14 18.05 -12.40 -14.37
C ARG A 14 18.63 -12.72 -13.00
N GLY A 15 19.42 -11.82 -12.40
CA GLY A 15 19.98 -12.00 -11.06
C GLY A 15 18.91 -12.22 -9.97
N ILE A 16 17.82 -11.44 -9.98
CA ILE A 16 16.69 -11.62 -9.06
C ILE A 16 16.01 -12.98 -9.29
N SER A 17 15.71 -13.32 -10.55
CA SER A 17 15.03 -14.57 -10.89
C SER A 17 15.85 -15.81 -10.51
N THR A 18 17.17 -15.78 -10.69
CA THR A 18 18.06 -16.88 -10.28
C THR A 18 18.17 -16.98 -8.76
N ALA A 19 18.17 -15.86 -8.03
CA ALA A 19 18.19 -15.84 -6.56
C ALA A 19 16.89 -16.39 -5.94
N MET A 20 15.73 -16.20 -6.59
CA MET A 20 14.44 -16.73 -6.13
C MET A 20 14.24 -18.22 -6.47
N SER A 21 14.97 -18.77 -7.45
CA SER A 21 14.78 -20.15 -7.92
C SER A 21 15.40 -21.23 -7.02
N SER A 22 16.22 -20.87 -6.01
CA SER A 22 16.93 -21.84 -5.16
C SER A 22 16.14 -22.30 -3.91
N GLU A 23 14.84 -21.99 -3.82
CA GLU A 23 13.99 -22.21 -2.63
C GLU A 23 13.26 -23.58 -2.57
N GLU A 24 13.85 -24.66 -3.10
CA GLU A 24 13.34 -26.01 -2.82
C GLU A 24 13.92 -26.55 -1.50
N LYS A 25 13.35 -26.09 -0.38
CA LYS A 25 13.03 -26.88 0.84
C LYS A 25 12.79 -25.98 2.05
N SER A 26 11.68 -26.28 2.74
CA SER A 26 11.36 -25.88 4.12
C SER A 26 10.90 -24.43 4.31
N SER A 27 9.67 -24.13 3.87
CA SER A 27 8.87 -23.03 4.41
C SER A 27 7.58 -23.56 5.04
N GLY A 28 7.21 -23.08 6.23
CA GLY A 28 5.97 -23.47 6.93
C GLY A 28 4.67 -23.01 6.24
N LEU A 29 4.76 -22.35 5.08
CA LEU A 29 3.61 -22.01 4.23
C LEU A 29 3.16 -23.20 3.38
N ASP A 30 4.08 -24.09 2.97
CA ASP A 30 3.75 -25.24 2.11
C ASP A 30 2.87 -26.27 2.84
N ASN A 31 3.01 -26.36 4.17
CA ASN A 31 2.14 -27.20 5.01
C ASN A 31 0.71 -26.68 5.11
N TYR A 32 0.45 -25.37 4.93
CA TYR A 32 -0.89 -24.80 5.11
C TYR A 32 -1.84 -25.18 3.97
N SER A 33 -1.34 -25.20 2.73
CA SER A 33 -2.12 -25.62 1.56
C SER A 33 -2.42 -27.14 1.58
N TYR A 34 -1.46 -27.95 2.06
CA TYR A 34 -1.61 -29.40 2.15
C TYR A 34 -2.57 -29.86 3.26
N ILE A 35 -2.66 -29.13 4.37
CA ILE A 35 -3.53 -29.49 5.51
C ILE A 35 -5.01 -29.14 5.23
N VAL A 36 -5.29 -28.03 4.54
CA VAL A 36 -6.68 -27.62 4.21
C VAL A 36 -7.31 -28.59 3.21
N SER A 37 -6.55 -29.05 2.21
CA SER A 37 -7.03 -30.07 1.27
C SER A 37 -7.35 -31.39 1.98
N THR A 38 -6.51 -31.82 2.92
CA THR A 38 -6.70 -33.07 3.67
C THR A 38 -7.91 -32.98 4.64
N TYR A 39 -8.12 -31.84 5.29
CA TYR A 39 -9.25 -31.64 6.21
C TYR A 39 -10.60 -31.61 5.46
N LEU A 40 -10.66 -30.91 4.32
CA LEU A 40 -11.85 -30.87 3.45
C LEU A 40 -12.15 -32.24 2.85
N GLN A 41 -11.13 -33.05 2.56
CA GLN A 41 -11.30 -34.40 2.03
C GLN A 41 -11.75 -35.42 3.09
N SER A 42 -11.43 -35.18 4.37
CA SER A 42 -11.94 -35.98 5.51
C SER A 42 -13.41 -35.64 5.83
N GLN A 43 -13.78 -34.35 5.81
CA GLN A 43 -15.16 -33.88 6.00
C GLN A 43 -16.07 -34.40 4.87
N ARG A 44 -15.57 -34.45 3.64
CA ARG A 44 -16.30 -35.01 2.50
C ARG A 44 -16.61 -36.51 2.69
N ARG A 45 -15.71 -37.30 3.30
CA ARG A 45 -15.97 -38.74 3.52
C ARG A 45 -16.94 -39.03 4.67
N ILE A 46 -16.96 -38.21 5.72
CA ILE A 46 -17.90 -38.34 6.84
C ILE A 46 -19.35 -38.07 6.41
N ILE A 47 -19.55 -37.21 5.40
CA ILE A 47 -20.88 -36.85 4.87
C ILE A 47 -21.44 -37.95 3.94
N TYR A 48 -20.59 -38.77 3.32
CA TYR A 48 -21.01 -39.78 2.33
C TYR A 48 -21.03 -41.25 2.81
N GLY A 49 -20.75 -41.51 4.09
CA GLY A 49 -21.17 -42.77 4.73
C GLY A 49 -20.44 -44.05 4.28
N ASP A 50 -19.13 -44.02 4.06
CA ASP A 50 -18.33 -45.24 3.88
C ASP A 50 -17.72 -45.69 5.23
N ALA A 51 -17.91 -46.96 5.59
CA ALA A 51 -17.41 -47.55 6.84
C ALA A 51 -15.89 -47.85 6.76
N PRO A 52 -15.09 -47.56 7.81
CA PRO A 52 -13.64 -47.71 7.75
C PRO A 52 -13.17 -49.14 8.04
N ASN A 53 -12.18 -49.60 7.27
CA ASN A 53 -11.54 -50.90 7.42
C ASN A 53 -10.42 -50.84 8.49
N ILE A 54 -10.05 -51.99 9.07
CA ILE A 54 -9.17 -52.12 10.26
C ILE A 54 -7.79 -51.43 10.13
N SER A 55 -7.30 -51.16 8.90
CA SER A 55 -6.06 -50.40 8.65
C SER A 55 -6.19 -48.87 8.78
N GLU A 56 -7.39 -48.33 8.92
CA GLU A 56 -7.63 -46.90 9.12
C GLU A 56 -7.55 -46.47 10.60
N HIS A 57 -7.75 -47.38 11.55
CA HIS A 57 -7.61 -47.07 12.98
C HIS A 57 -6.18 -46.62 13.34
N GLU A 58 -5.17 -47.24 12.73
CA GLU A 58 -3.76 -46.87 12.91
C GLU A 58 -3.40 -45.53 12.22
N LYS A 59 -4.11 -45.20 11.13
CA LYS A 59 -4.01 -43.88 10.47
C LYS A 59 -4.74 -42.78 11.25
N ILE A 60 -5.83 -43.09 11.92
CA ILE A 60 -6.57 -42.16 12.78
C ILE A 60 -5.75 -41.83 14.04
N GLU A 61 -5.05 -42.79 14.65
CA GLU A 61 -4.12 -42.52 15.75
C GLU A 61 -2.91 -41.69 15.32
N LYS A 62 -2.34 -41.95 14.12
CA LYS A 62 -1.28 -41.10 13.55
C LYS A 62 -1.78 -39.70 13.20
N SER A 63 -3.01 -39.56 12.68
CA SER A 63 -3.67 -38.27 12.41
C SER A 63 -3.99 -37.50 13.68
N ASN A 64 -4.40 -38.19 14.76
CA ASN A 64 -4.62 -37.58 16.07
C ASN A 64 -3.31 -37.18 16.75
N LYS A 65 -2.20 -37.92 16.54
CA LYS A 65 -0.86 -37.48 16.94
C LYS A 65 -0.36 -36.28 16.13
N LEU A 66 -0.50 -36.30 14.80
CA LEU A 66 -0.12 -35.17 13.93
C LEU A 66 -0.92 -33.89 14.25
N SER A 67 -2.24 -34.03 14.46
CA SER A 67 -3.10 -32.89 14.84
C SER A 67 -2.87 -32.38 16.27
N SER A 68 -2.32 -33.21 17.17
CA SER A 68 -1.91 -32.78 18.51
C SER A 68 -0.56 -32.05 18.52
N GLU A 69 0.37 -32.41 17.63
CA GLU A 69 1.65 -31.72 17.45
C GLU A 69 1.48 -30.40 16.66
N ASP A 70 0.61 -30.37 15.64
CA ASP A 70 0.32 -29.15 14.85
C ASP A 70 -0.58 -28.13 15.57
N LYS A 71 -1.41 -28.54 16.53
CA LYS A 71 -2.13 -27.61 17.41
C LYS A 71 -1.18 -26.77 18.29
N ASN A 72 0.04 -27.25 18.53
CA ASN A 72 1.06 -26.50 19.30
C ASN A 72 1.87 -25.51 18.46
N SER A 73 1.94 -25.66 17.11
CA SER A 73 2.75 -24.77 16.26
C SER A 73 2.03 -23.48 15.86
N ASN A 74 0.69 -23.46 15.91
CA ASN A 74 -0.16 -22.33 15.52
C ASN A 74 -0.75 -21.53 16.70
N LYS A 75 -0.30 -21.80 17.93
CA LYS A 75 -0.78 -21.08 19.11
C LYS A 75 -0.25 -19.65 19.10
N LEU A 76 -1.15 -18.68 19.23
CA LEU A 76 -0.78 -17.28 19.40
C LEU A 76 0.10 -17.13 20.64
N ALA A 77 1.18 -16.36 20.52
CA ALA A 77 2.05 -16.04 21.65
C ALA A 77 1.34 -15.10 22.62
N TYR A 78 0.56 -14.16 22.08
CA TYR A 78 -0.32 -13.27 22.84
C TYR A 78 -1.65 -13.09 22.09
N ILE A 79 -2.76 -13.26 22.80
CA ILE A 79 -4.09 -12.96 22.27
C ILE A 79 -4.45 -11.48 22.47
N ILE A 80 -5.59 -11.07 21.90
CA ILE A 80 -6.08 -9.68 21.83
C ILE A 80 -6.24 -9.02 23.19
N THR A 81 -6.59 -9.81 24.20
CA THR A 81 -6.82 -9.37 25.58
C THR A 81 -5.59 -9.47 26.46
N ASP A 82 -4.53 -10.14 25.99
CA ASP A 82 -3.32 -10.32 26.80
C ASP A 82 -2.56 -9.01 26.91
N VAL A 83 -1.95 -8.80 28.08
CA VAL A 83 -1.05 -7.69 28.34
C VAL A 83 0.32 -8.26 28.67
N PRO A 84 1.25 -8.29 27.70
CA PRO A 84 2.63 -8.66 27.98
C PRO A 84 3.27 -7.76 29.05
N PRO A 85 4.36 -8.20 29.70
CA PRO A 85 5.14 -7.35 30.60
C PRO A 85 5.54 -6.04 29.91
N TRP A 86 5.59 -4.93 30.66
CA TRP A 86 5.77 -3.58 30.12
C TRP A 86 6.99 -3.44 29.18
N TYR A 87 8.13 -4.06 29.53
CA TYR A 87 9.35 -4.03 28.70
C TYR A 87 9.17 -4.77 27.37
N LEU A 88 8.40 -5.87 27.37
CA LEU A 88 8.11 -6.63 26.17
C LEU A 88 7.06 -5.93 25.31
N CYS A 89 6.08 -5.26 25.93
CA CYS A 89 5.16 -4.36 25.21
C CYS A 89 5.91 -3.24 24.48
N ILE A 90 6.92 -2.63 25.11
CA ILE A 90 7.76 -1.62 24.44
C ILE A 90 8.51 -2.24 23.28
N PHE A 91 9.17 -3.37 23.49
CA PHE A 91 9.94 -4.04 22.44
C PHE A 91 9.09 -4.46 21.23
N LEU A 92 7.95 -5.11 21.49
CA LEU A 92 7.00 -5.50 20.46
C LEU A 92 6.30 -4.28 19.82
N GLY A 93 6.08 -3.21 20.58
CA GLY A 93 5.55 -1.95 20.08
C GLY A 93 6.51 -1.29 19.09
N ILE A 94 7.81 -1.26 19.42
CA ILE A 94 8.88 -0.83 18.51
C ILE A 94 8.84 -1.69 17.25
N GLN A 95 8.71 -3.00 17.37
CA GLN A 95 8.66 -3.91 16.22
C GLN A 95 7.52 -3.54 15.25
N HIS A 96 6.29 -3.34 15.74
CA HIS A 96 5.17 -2.91 14.89
C HIS A 96 5.37 -1.53 14.28
N PHE A 97 5.96 -0.60 15.02
CA PHE A 97 6.36 0.70 14.48
C PHE A 97 7.37 0.56 13.33
N LEU A 98 8.43 -0.24 13.53
CA LEU A 98 9.47 -0.45 12.52
C LEU A 98 8.95 -1.16 11.27
N THR A 99 7.96 -2.06 11.40
CA THR A 99 7.28 -2.66 10.24
C THR A 99 6.55 -1.60 9.41
N ALA A 100 5.83 -0.67 10.05
CA ALA A 100 5.07 0.38 9.37
C ALA A 100 5.93 1.53 8.82
N LEU A 101 7.18 1.62 9.27
CA LEU A 101 8.05 2.78 9.05
C LEU A 101 8.26 3.09 7.57
N GLY A 102 8.50 2.06 6.76
CA GLY A 102 8.76 2.20 5.32
C GLY A 102 7.58 2.88 4.61
N GLY A 103 6.36 2.41 4.86
CA GLY A 103 5.15 2.98 4.28
C GLY A 103 4.86 4.41 4.76
N ILE A 104 5.01 4.66 6.06
CA ILE A 104 4.74 5.99 6.63
C ILE A 104 5.73 7.04 6.11
N VAL A 105 7.02 6.69 5.96
CA VAL A 105 8.06 7.60 5.47
C VAL A 105 8.00 7.79 3.96
N ALA A 106 7.63 6.75 3.20
CA ALA A 106 7.51 6.80 1.75
C ALA A 106 6.56 7.91 1.28
N ILE A 107 5.40 8.06 1.94
CA ILE A 107 4.33 8.96 1.50
C ILE A 107 4.78 10.42 1.47
N PRO A 108 5.29 11.03 2.57
CA PRO A 108 5.78 12.41 2.54
C PRO A 108 6.93 12.61 1.56
N LEU A 109 7.80 11.60 1.37
CA LEU A 109 8.92 11.70 0.43
C LEU A 109 8.44 11.72 -1.04
N ILE A 110 7.47 10.88 -1.40
CA ILE A 110 6.83 10.93 -2.72
C ILE A 110 6.12 12.28 -2.91
N LEU A 111 5.30 12.67 -1.92
CA LEU A 111 4.50 13.89 -1.98
C LEU A 111 5.36 15.16 -2.04
N SER A 112 6.54 15.16 -1.42
CA SER A 112 7.46 16.30 -1.41
C SER A 112 7.81 16.80 -2.81
N ARG A 113 7.83 15.92 -3.82
CA ARG A 113 8.14 16.32 -5.20
C ARG A 113 7.01 17.11 -5.84
N GLU A 114 5.78 16.64 -5.68
CA GLU A 114 4.62 17.32 -6.23
C GLU A 114 4.26 18.59 -5.43
N LEU A 115 4.70 18.70 -4.17
CA LEU A 115 4.62 19.92 -3.39
C LEU A 115 5.72 20.95 -3.71
N CYS A 116 6.67 20.64 -4.60
CA CYS A 116 7.83 21.47 -4.91
C CYS A 116 8.83 21.65 -3.73
N LEU A 117 8.93 20.64 -2.86
CA LEU A 117 9.79 20.62 -1.66
C LEU A 117 11.09 19.81 -1.85
N GLN A 118 11.48 19.43 -3.07
CA GLN A 118 12.60 18.51 -3.35
C GLN A 118 13.89 18.89 -2.62
N HIS A 119 14.19 20.19 -2.59
CA HIS A 119 15.42 20.78 -2.05
C HIS A 119 15.26 21.33 -0.61
N ASP A 120 14.06 21.29 -0.03
CA ASP A 120 13.80 21.71 1.35
C ASP A 120 13.62 20.50 2.27
N HIS A 121 14.74 19.86 2.60
CA HIS A 121 14.76 18.68 3.46
C HIS A 121 14.32 18.96 4.90
N ILE A 122 14.42 20.20 5.37
CA ILE A 122 13.95 20.58 6.72
C ILE A 122 12.42 20.53 6.75
N THR A 123 11.74 21.10 5.76
CA THR A 123 10.28 21.00 5.67
C THR A 123 9.83 19.57 5.38
N GLN A 124 10.56 18.80 4.58
CA GLN A 124 10.31 17.36 4.43
C GLN A 124 10.36 16.62 5.77
N SER A 125 11.37 16.88 6.61
CA SER A 125 11.48 16.26 7.94
C SER A 125 10.30 16.60 8.84
N LYS A 126 9.77 17.83 8.73
CA LYS A 126 8.57 18.29 9.44
C LYS A 126 7.32 17.51 9.00
N LEU A 127 7.16 17.26 7.69
CA LEU A 127 6.06 16.45 7.16
C LEU A 127 6.13 14.99 7.64
N ILE A 128 7.33 14.40 7.67
CA ILE A 128 7.56 13.05 8.21
C ILE A 128 7.18 13.01 9.71
N SER A 129 7.60 14.01 10.48
CA SER A 129 7.27 14.12 11.91
C SER A 129 5.75 14.23 12.13
N ASN A 130 5.06 15.04 11.32
CA ASN A 130 3.60 15.21 11.39
C ASN A 130 2.86 13.91 11.15
N ILE A 131 3.25 13.14 10.12
CA ILE A 131 2.57 11.90 9.79
C ILE A 131 2.79 10.84 10.88
N PHE A 132 3.97 10.76 11.52
CA PHE A 132 4.17 9.90 12.68
C PHE A 132 3.25 10.27 13.85
N PHE A 133 3.20 11.56 14.17
CA PHE A 133 2.38 12.07 15.28
C PHE A 133 0.90 11.72 15.09
N VAL A 134 0.35 12.03 13.91
CA VAL A 134 -1.06 11.76 13.61
C VAL A 134 -1.32 10.26 13.49
N SER A 135 -0.44 9.49 12.85
CA SER A 135 -0.58 8.03 12.74
C SER A 135 -0.63 7.35 14.12
N GLY A 136 0.20 7.81 15.06
CA GLY A 136 0.14 7.35 16.45
C GLY A 136 -1.18 7.68 17.13
N PHE A 137 -1.68 8.92 16.98
CA PHE A 137 -2.98 9.32 17.51
C PHE A 137 -4.15 8.52 16.92
N CYS A 138 -4.18 8.36 15.60
CA CYS A 138 -5.18 7.55 14.90
C CYS A 138 -5.13 6.08 15.30
N THR A 139 -3.93 5.54 15.54
CA THR A 139 -3.76 4.15 16.04
C THR A 139 -4.42 3.99 17.40
N LEU A 140 -4.21 4.93 18.32
CA LEU A 140 -4.86 4.91 19.64
C LEU A 140 -6.38 4.99 19.51
N LEU A 141 -6.89 5.91 18.69
CA LEU A 141 -8.32 6.04 18.45
C LEU A 141 -8.92 4.73 17.90
N GLN A 142 -8.24 4.09 16.94
CA GLN A 142 -8.74 2.89 16.28
C GLN A 142 -8.78 1.67 17.21
N VAL A 143 -7.75 1.50 18.04
CA VAL A 143 -7.66 0.38 18.99
C VAL A 143 -8.59 0.57 20.19
N LEU A 144 -8.81 1.80 20.65
CA LEU A 144 -9.66 2.09 21.82
C LEU A 144 -11.14 2.23 21.45
N PHE A 145 -11.43 3.03 20.42
CA PHE A 145 -12.79 3.42 20.05
C PHE A 145 -13.25 2.87 18.70
N GLY A 146 -12.33 2.57 17.77
CA GLY A 146 -12.64 2.04 16.44
C GLY A 146 -13.03 0.56 16.44
N VAL A 147 -12.43 -0.23 15.55
CA VAL A 147 -12.75 -1.67 15.44
C VAL A 147 -12.30 -2.48 16.67
N ARG A 148 -11.39 -1.93 17.50
CA ARG A 148 -10.81 -2.59 18.69
C ARG A 148 -10.05 -3.89 18.40
N LEU A 149 -9.44 -3.97 17.23
CA LEU A 149 -8.48 -5.01 16.84
C LEU A 149 -7.05 -4.46 16.98
N PRO A 150 -6.02 -5.33 17.05
CA PRO A 150 -4.61 -4.90 17.08
C PRO A 150 -4.16 -4.40 15.69
N ILE A 151 -4.68 -3.24 15.27
CA ILE A 151 -4.43 -2.64 13.97
C ILE A 151 -3.71 -1.31 14.16
N LEU A 152 -2.58 -1.17 13.48
CA LEU A 152 -1.84 0.08 13.37
C LEU A 152 -2.44 0.92 12.25
N GLN A 153 -2.57 2.23 12.48
CA GLN A 153 -3.00 3.22 11.51
C GLN A 153 -1.79 4.02 11.01
N GLY A 154 -1.77 4.33 9.71
CA GLY A 154 -0.74 5.18 9.11
C GLY A 154 -1.20 5.81 7.80
N GLY A 155 -0.30 6.50 7.08
CA GLY A 155 -0.61 7.13 5.80
C GLY A 155 -1.13 6.14 4.73
N THR A 156 -2.13 6.54 3.94
CA THR A 156 -2.72 5.67 2.91
C THR A 156 -2.12 5.86 1.51
N PHE A 157 -1.76 4.75 0.86
CA PHE A 157 -1.33 4.77 -0.54
C PHE A 157 -2.50 5.03 -1.50
N ALA A 158 -3.72 4.70 -1.11
CA ALA A 158 -4.92 4.95 -1.91
C ALA A 158 -5.16 6.45 -2.19
N PHE A 159 -4.60 7.36 -1.36
CA PHE A 159 -4.72 8.80 -1.57
C PHE A 159 -3.58 9.36 -2.42
N LEU A 160 -2.46 8.64 -2.61
CA LEU A 160 -1.35 9.16 -3.40
C LEU A 160 -1.79 9.40 -4.84
N THR A 161 -2.34 8.40 -5.52
CA THR A 161 -2.78 8.56 -6.92
C THR A 161 -3.71 9.76 -7.15
N PRO A 162 -4.82 9.94 -6.42
CA PRO A 162 -5.67 11.11 -6.60
C PRO A 162 -4.98 12.43 -6.20
N THR A 163 -4.07 12.40 -5.22
CA THR A 163 -3.27 13.58 -4.83
C THR A 163 -2.30 13.98 -5.94
N LEU A 164 -1.54 13.03 -6.50
CA LEU A 164 -0.62 13.26 -7.62
C LEU A 164 -1.39 13.76 -8.84
N ALA A 165 -2.56 13.18 -9.13
CA ALA A 165 -3.44 13.64 -10.21
C ALA A 165 -3.91 15.09 -9.99
N MET A 166 -4.27 15.46 -8.75
CA MET A 166 -4.67 16.83 -8.40
C MET A 166 -3.51 17.82 -8.53
N LEU A 167 -2.32 17.47 -8.06
CA LEU A 167 -1.13 18.34 -8.12
C LEU A 167 -0.55 18.46 -9.53
N SER A 168 -0.89 17.53 -10.44
CA SER A 168 -0.54 17.64 -11.86
C SER A 168 -1.36 18.69 -12.65
N LEU A 169 -2.36 19.32 -12.04
CA LEU A 169 -3.14 20.37 -12.71
C LEU A 169 -2.24 21.55 -13.12
N PRO A 170 -2.49 22.21 -14.26
CA PRO A 170 -1.68 23.34 -14.73
C PRO A 170 -1.53 24.47 -13.70
N LYS A 171 -2.56 24.66 -12.85
CA LYS A 171 -2.55 25.59 -11.72
C LYS A 171 -1.47 25.25 -10.68
N TYR A 172 -1.16 23.97 -10.47
CA TYR A 172 -0.27 23.46 -9.44
C TYR A 172 1.06 22.93 -9.99
N LYS A 173 1.33 23.05 -11.30
CA LYS A 173 2.63 22.70 -11.89
C LYS A 173 3.75 23.49 -11.21
N CYS A 174 4.78 22.79 -10.72
CA CYS A 174 5.93 23.45 -10.10
C CYS A 174 6.65 24.35 -11.12
N PRO A 175 6.98 25.62 -10.76
CA PRO A 175 7.76 26.50 -11.62
C PRO A 175 9.13 25.91 -11.96
N GLU A 176 9.65 26.16 -13.16
CA GLU A 176 10.90 25.53 -13.63
C GLU A 176 12.11 25.81 -12.73
N TRP A 177 12.16 26.97 -12.08
CA TRP A 177 13.25 27.33 -11.18
C TRP A 177 13.30 26.45 -9.92
N THR A 178 12.18 25.84 -9.50
CA THR A 178 12.12 24.97 -8.31
C THR A 178 12.88 23.65 -8.50
N TYR A 179 13.11 23.21 -9.74
CA TYR A 179 13.86 21.99 -10.01
C TYR A 179 15.37 22.17 -9.84
N ASN A 180 15.88 23.39 -10.03
CA ASN A 180 17.31 23.67 -9.94
C ASN A 180 17.69 24.10 -8.53
N GLN A 181 18.48 23.27 -7.84
CA GLN A 181 18.89 23.49 -6.45
C GLN A 181 19.55 24.87 -6.24
N THR A 182 20.33 25.37 -7.21
CA THR A 182 21.04 26.66 -7.08
C THR A 182 20.11 27.88 -7.10
N LYS A 183 18.89 27.73 -7.63
CA LYS A 183 17.91 28.81 -7.75
C LYS A 183 16.88 28.81 -6.62
N VAL A 184 16.86 27.77 -5.78
CA VAL A 184 15.90 27.63 -4.69
C VAL A 184 16.46 28.26 -3.43
N ASN A 185 15.83 29.36 -3.00
CA ASN A 185 16.02 29.88 -1.65
C ASN A 185 14.85 29.43 -0.77
N THR A 186 15.14 28.55 0.20
CA THR A 186 14.12 27.97 1.09
C THR A 186 13.50 28.98 2.04
N SER A 187 14.16 30.12 2.26
CA SER A 187 13.67 31.21 3.12
C SER A 187 12.86 32.26 2.36
N ASP A 188 12.77 32.15 1.02
CA ASP A 188 12.02 33.10 0.20
C ASP A 188 10.50 32.94 0.45
N PRO A 189 9.76 34.01 0.79
CA PRO A 189 8.31 33.95 0.95
C PRO A 189 7.59 33.40 -0.29
N ILE A 190 8.10 33.64 -1.51
CA ILE A 190 7.50 33.13 -2.74
C ILE A 190 7.59 31.60 -2.79
N PHE A 191 8.76 31.05 -2.42
CA PHE A 191 8.94 29.60 -2.35
C PHE A 191 7.98 28.98 -1.33
N ILE A 192 7.85 29.62 -0.16
CA ILE A 192 6.98 29.16 0.91
C ILE A 192 5.51 29.14 0.47
N GLU A 193 5.04 30.21 -0.19
CA GLU A 193 3.66 30.31 -0.69
C GLU A 193 3.34 29.22 -1.72
N ILE A 194 4.29 28.90 -2.62
CA ILE A 194 4.13 27.88 -3.66
C ILE A 194 3.79 26.51 -3.04
N TRP A 195 4.61 26.01 -2.14
CA TRP A 195 4.36 24.67 -1.58
C TRP A 195 3.21 24.69 -0.57
N GLN A 196 3.05 25.78 0.21
CA GLN A 196 1.96 25.90 1.18
C GLN A 196 0.59 25.94 0.52
N SER A 197 0.42 26.66 -0.59
CA SER A 197 -0.86 26.71 -1.31
C SER A 197 -1.31 25.33 -1.79
N ARG A 198 -0.38 24.50 -2.26
CA ARG A 198 -0.64 23.10 -2.66
C ARG A 198 -1.03 22.24 -1.47
N MET A 199 -0.35 22.45 -0.34
CA MET A 199 -0.63 21.74 0.90
C MET A 199 -2.01 22.10 1.45
N GLN A 200 -2.36 23.39 1.51
CA GLN A 200 -3.66 23.89 1.98
C GLN A 200 -4.83 23.32 1.17
N GLU A 201 -4.66 23.22 -0.15
CA GLU A 201 -5.65 22.63 -1.05
C GLU A 201 -5.86 21.14 -0.76
N LEU A 202 -4.75 20.42 -0.57
CA LEU A 202 -4.78 18.99 -0.25
C LEU A 202 -5.41 18.74 1.13
N GLN A 203 -5.08 19.57 2.12
CA GLN A 203 -5.69 19.53 3.44
C GLN A 203 -7.20 19.73 3.36
N GLY A 204 -7.68 20.75 2.64
CA GLY A 204 -9.11 21.02 2.51
C GLY A 204 -9.85 19.89 1.78
N ALA A 205 -9.26 19.35 0.71
CA ALA A 205 -9.83 18.22 -0.01
C ALA A 205 -9.96 16.97 0.89
N ILE A 206 -8.92 16.62 1.64
CA ILE A 206 -8.91 15.50 2.59
C ILE A 206 -9.94 15.72 3.70
N MET A 207 -9.99 16.90 4.31
CA MET A 207 -10.92 17.20 5.40
C MET A 207 -12.39 17.04 4.95
N VAL A 208 -12.74 17.60 3.79
CA VAL A 208 -14.11 17.51 3.26
C VAL A 208 -14.47 16.07 2.89
N ALA A 209 -13.57 15.35 2.21
CA ALA A 209 -13.79 13.93 1.93
C ALA A 209 -13.96 13.14 3.24
N SER A 210 -13.18 13.46 4.29
CA SER A 210 -13.21 12.71 5.55
C SER A 210 -14.56 12.83 6.26
N CYS A 211 -15.23 13.99 6.15
CA CYS A 211 -16.60 14.14 6.63
C CYS A 211 -17.57 13.13 5.99
N PHE A 212 -17.37 12.79 4.71
CA PHE A 212 -18.14 11.74 4.05
C PHE A 212 -17.83 10.36 4.63
N GLN A 213 -16.56 10.00 4.85
CA GLN A 213 -16.20 8.72 5.47
C GLN A 213 -16.74 8.59 6.90
N ILE A 214 -16.69 9.67 7.69
CA ILE A 214 -17.29 9.73 9.03
C ILE A 214 -18.79 9.45 8.94
N PHE A 215 -19.50 10.13 8.01
CA PHE A 215 -20.92 9.91 7.80
C PHE A 215 -21.24 8.48 7.38
N VAL A 216 -20.50 7.91 6.42
CA VAL A 216 -20.69 6.52 5.94
C VAL A 216 -20.40 5.50 7.04
N GLY A 217 -19.36 5.71 7.84
CA GLY A 217 -19.00 4.85 8.95
C GLY A 217 -20.08 4.83 10.04
N PHE A 218 -20.48 6.00 10.56
CA PHE A 218 -21.43 6.08 11.68
C PHE A 218 -22.89 5.89 11.29
N SER A 219 -23.28 6.18 10.04
CA SER A 219 -24.64 5.86 9.53
C SER A 219 -24.88 4.36 9.38
N GLY A 220 -23.82 3.56 9.40
CA GLY A 220 -23.87 2.11 9.23
C GLY A 220 -24.08 1.65 7.79
N LEU A 221 -23.94 2.56 6.82
CA LEU A 221 -24.03 2.26 5.40
C LEU A 221 -22.97 1.25 4.95
N ILE A 222 -21.77 1.26 5.57
CA ILE A 222 -20.75 0.27 5.23
C ILE A 222 -21.21 -1.15 5.54
N GLY A 223 -21.95 -1.40 6.63
CA GLY A 223 -22.54 -2.70 6.96
C GLY A 223 -23.61 -3.19 5.97
N PHE A 224 -24.21 -2.29 5.20
CA PHE A 224 -25.05 -2.63 4.05
C PHE A 224 -24.17 -2.97 2.83
N LEU A 225 -23.19 -2.11 2.52
CA LEU A 225 -22.24 -2.31 1.43
C LEU A 225 -21.36 -3.56 1.58
N MET A 226 -21.19 -4.06 2.82
CA MET A 226 -20.50 -5.32 3.11
C MET A 226 -21.12 -6.54 2.40
N GLN A 227 -22.37 -6.48 1.96
CA GLN A 227 -22.95 -7.53 1.11
C GLN A 227 -22.29 -7.60 -0.28
N CYS A 228 -21.73 -6.48 -0.74
CA CYS A 228 -21.04 -6.35 -2.03
C CYS A 228 -19.51 -6.40 -1.90
N ILE A 229 -18.97 -6.20 -0.70
CA ILE A 229 -17.53 -6.17 -0.43
C ILE A 229 -17.11 -7.56 0.06
N GLY A 230 -16.53 -8.35 -0.83
CA GLY A 230 -15.98 -9.68 -0.54
C GLY A 230 -14.52 -9.80 -0.97
N PRO A 231 -13.86 -10.94 -0.74
CA PRO A 231 -12.46 -11.12 -1.11
C PRO A 231 -12.20 -10.92 -2.62
N LEU A 232 -13.20 -11.20 -3.47
CA LEU A 232 -13.14 -11.01 -4.92
C LEU A 232 -13.13 -9.53 -5.35
N THR A 233 -13.69 -8.62 -4.55
CA THR A 233 -13.61 -7.17 -4.79
C THR A 233 -12.40 -6.55 -4.09
N ILE A 234 -12.03 -7.03 -2.90
CA ILE A 234 -10.86 -6.56 -2.16
C ILE A 234 -9.55 -6.85 -2.91
N ALA A 235 -9.41 -8.06 -3.48
CA ALA A 235 -8.19 -8.48 -4.15
C ALA A 235 -7.74 -7.56 -5.29
N PRO A 236 -8.57 -7.24 -6.31
CA PRO A 236 -8.17 -6.33 -7.38
C PRO A 236 -7.97 -4.90 -6.87
N THR A 237 -8.74 -4.42 -5.90
CA THR A 237 -8.57 -3.07 -5.33
C THR A 237 -7.19 -2.91 -4.69
N ILE A 238 -6.79 -3.79 -3.77
CA ILE A 238 -5.47 -3.73 -3.12
C ILE A 238 -4.34 -3.95 -4.13
N SER A 239 -4.52 -4.88 -5.06
CA SER A 239 -3.51 -5.16 -6.10
C SER A 239 -3.26 -3.94 -7.00
N LEU A 240 -4.31 -3.22 -7.38
CA LEU A 240 -4.20 -2.02 -8.21
C LEU A 240 -3.60 -0.83 -7.45
N ILE A 241 -3.84 -0.69 -6.13
CA ILE A 241 -3.15 0.31 -5.32
C ILE A 241 -1.62 0.10 -5.41
N GLY A 242 -1.16 -1.14 -5.19
CA GLY A 242 0.26 -1.48 -5.30
C GLY A 242 0.81 -1.26 -6.72
N LEU A 243 0.08 -1.69 -7.74
CA LEU A 243 0.50 -1.54 -9.14
C LEU A 243 0.51 -0.09 -9.63
N SER A 244 -0.35 0.79 -9.14
CA SER A 244 -0.48 2.18 -9.64
C SER A 244 0.74 3.06 -9.37
N LEU A 245 1.60 2.69 -8.42
CA LEU A 245 2.76 3.50 -8.00
C LEU A 245 4.10 2.99 -8.55
N PHE A 246 4.07 2.08 -9.52
CA PHE A 246 5.26 1.50 -10.14
C PHE A 246 6.18 2.55 -10.78
N ASP A 247 5.63 3.60 -11.38
CA ASP A 247 6.40 4.68 -12.01
C ASP A 247 7.24 5.45 -10.97
N SER A 248 6.66 5.76 -9.82
CA SER A 248 7.40 6.44 -8.73
C SER A 248 8.54 5.56 -8.21
N ALA A 249 8.27 4.26 -8.01
CA ALA A 249 9.29 3.31 -7.57
C ALA A 249 10.40 3.13 -8.61
N GLY A 250 10.04 3.06 -9.90
CA GLY A 250 10.99 2.94 -11.01
C GLY A 250 11.87 4.17 -11.21
N ASN A 251 11.30 5.38 -11.10
CA ASN A 251 12.06 6.63 -11.20
C ASN A 251 13.09 6.77 -10.07
N ASP A 252 12.72 6.37 -8.85
CA ASP A 252 13.63 6.41 -7.70
C ASP A 252 14.67 5.32 -7.73
N ALA A 253 14.23 4.09 -8.04
CA ALA A 253 15.14 2.97 -8.16
C ALA A 253 16.13 3.18 -9.32
N GLY A 254 15.68 3.86 -10.37
CA GLY A 254 16.43 4.19 -11.59
C GLY A 254 17.59 5.14 -11.37
N THR A 255 17.60 5.92 -10.28
CA THR A 255 18.76 6.75 -9.91
C THR A 255 20.02 5.92 -9.69
N HIS A 256 19.88 4.70 -9.14
CA HIS A 256 20.96 3.72 -9.07
C HIS A 256 20.44 2.27 -8.86
N TRP A 257 20.17 1.54 -9.95
CA TRP A 257 19.60 0.18 -9.93
C TRP A 257 20.37 -0.81 -9.07
N GLY A 258 21.71 -0.74 -9.03
CA GLY A 258 22.52 -1.66 -8.23
C GLY A 258 22.27 -1.55 -6.72
N ILE A 259 22.02 -0.33 -6.24
CA ILE A 259 21.76 -0.09 -4.80
C ILE A 259 20.32 -0.43 -4.48
N SER A 260 19.38 0.03 -5.31
CA SER A 260 17.96 -0.29 -5.20
C SER A 260 17.75 -1.81 -5.17
N GLY A 261 18.49 -2.54 -6.01
CA GLY A 261 18.50 -3.99 -6.07
C GLY A 261 19.13 -4.69 -4.88
N SER A 262 20.16 -4.09 -4.28
CA SER A 262 20.77 -4.62 -3.05
C SER A 262 19.74 -4.73 -1.92
N ILE A 263 18.79 -3.78 -1.83
CA ILE A 263 17.71 -3.81 -0.82
C ILE A 263 16.82 -5.02 -1.01
N VAL A 264 16.42 -5.32 -2.25
CA VAL A 264 15.57 -6.46 -2.56
C VAL A 264 16.28 -7.75 -2.12
N ILE A 265 17.55 -7.90 -2.49
CA ILE A 265 18.34 -9.09 -2.18
C ILE A 265 18.56 -9.22 -0.67
N PHE A 266 19.01 -8.16 0.00
CA PHE A 266 19.25 -8.17 1.44
C PHE A 266 17.95 -8.37 2.22
N SER A 267 16.85 -7.74 1.83
CA SER A 267 15.54 -7.89 2.48
C SER A 267 15.04 -9.34 2.45
N GLN A 268 15.21 -10.05 1.32
CA GLN A 268 14.80 -11.46 1.21
C GLN A 268 15.81 -12.41 1.86
N TYR A 269 17.11 -12.23 1.59
CA TYR A 269 18.13 -13.21 1.96
C TYR A 269 18.58 -13.11 3.43
N LEU A 270 18.60 -11.91 4.02
CA LEU A 270 18.93 -11.74 5.44
C LEU A 270 17.94 -12.44 6.36
N ARG A 271 16.73 -12.75 5.87
CA ARG A 271 15.72 -13.55 6.58
C ARG A 271 16.21 -14.96 6.92
N HIS A 272 17.09 -15.51 6.08
CA HIS A 272 17.56 -16.90 6.19
C HIS A 272 18.89 -17.04 6.94
N ILE A 273 19.59 -15.93 7.21
CA ILE A 273 20.86 -15.98 7.94
C ILE A 273 20.58 -16.04 9.45
N PRO A 274 20.90 -17.15 10.14
CA PRO A 274 20.80 -17.21 11.58
C PRO A 274 21.91 -16.33 12.17
N VAL A 275 21.59 -15.09 12.55
CA VAL A 275 22.57 -14.19 13.19
C VAL A 275 22.90 -14.74 14.58
N PRO A 276 24.14 -15.20 14.84
CA PRO A 276 24.52 -15.71 16.15
C PRO A 276 24.77 -14.53 17.08
N PHE A 277 23.78 -14.16 17.89
CA PHE A 277 23.97 -13.12 18.90
C PHE A 277 24.73 -13.67 20.12
N PRO A 278 25.86 -13.07 20.53
CA PRO A 278 26.57 -13.46 21.73
C PRO A 278 25.76 -13.04 22.97
N ALA A 279 25.31 -14.03 23.74
CA ALA A 279 24.68 -13.79 25.04
C ALA A 279 25.67 -14.14 26.16
N PHE A 280 26.20 -13.14 26.85
CA PHE A 280 27.00 -13.34 28.05
C PHE A 280 26.09 -13.57 29.26
N LYS A 281 26.22 -14.73 29.91
CA LYS A 281 25.85 -14.90 31.31
C LYS A 281 27.13 -14.88 32.15
N PRO A 282 27.18 -14.14 33.26
CA PRO A 282 28.25 -14.31 34.23
C PRO A 282 28.09 -15.70 34.88
N GLY A 283 29.10 -16.57 34.74
CA GLY A 283 29.36 -17.64 35.69
C GLY A 283 28.99 -19.10 35.34
N VAL A 284 28.53 -19.46 34.14
CA VAL A 284 28.37 -20.91 33.79
C VAL A 284 28.73 -21.21 32.34
N SER A 285 29.80 -22.00 32.17
CA SER A 285 30.24 -22.61 30.91
C SER A 285 29.29 -23.74 30.47
N LYS A 286 28.13 -23.40 29.91
CA LYS A 286 27.35 -24.31 29.07
C LYS A 286 26.34 -23.52 28.23
N TYR A 287 26.36 -23.72 26.92
CA TYR A 287 25.42 -23.13 25.96
C TYR A 287 23.99 -23.58 26.27
N VAL A 288 23.25 -22.78 27.03
CA VAL A 288 21.80 -22.93 27.18
C VAL A 288 21.12 -21.98 26.21
N LYS A 289 20.31 -22.53 25.28
CA LYS A 289 19.46 -21.77 24.35
C LYS A 289 18.51 -20.86 25.15
N CYS A 290 18.82 -19.57 25.25
CA CYS A 290 17.89 -18.57 25.80
C CYS A 290 16.75 -18.30 24.80
N PRO A 291 15.47 -18.21 25.24
CA PRO A 291 14.38 -17.75 24.38
C PRO A 291 14.59 -16.31 23.85
N PHE A 292 15.40 -15.51 24.55
CA PHE A 292 15.79 -14.15 24.16
C PHE A 292 16.47 -14.07 22.77
N SER A 293 17.23 -15.10 22.37
CA SER A 293 17.85 -15.17 21.04
C SER A 293 16.82 -15.41 19.92
N LYS A 294 15.76 -16.20 20.17
CA LYS A 294 14.65 -16.39 19.22
C LYS A 294 13.78 -15.14 19.09
N THR A 295 13.54 -14.41 20.18
CA THR A 295 12.74 -13.18 20.20
C THR A 295 13.42 -12.04 19.44
N ILE A 296 14.75 -11.88 19.56
CA ILE A 296 15.53 -10.92 18.77
C ILE A 296 15.59 -11.31 17.29
N PHE A 297 15.68 -12.60 16.98
CA PHE A 297 15.61 -13.09 15.61
C PHE A 297 14.24 -12.79 14.96
N LEU A 298 13.13 -13.00 15.70
CA LEU A 298 11.78 -12.62 15.26
C LEU A 298 11.58 -11.11 15.11
N PHE A 299 12.23 -10.31 15.95
CA PHE A 299 12.26 -8.85 15.87
C PHE A 299 12.93 -8.36 14.56
N LEU A 300 14.08 -8.95 14.20
CA LEU A 300 14.77 -8.68 12.94
C LEU A 300 13.97 -9.14 11.71
N LEU A 301 13.29 -10.29 11.83
CA LEU A 301 12.43 -10.87 10.78
C LEU A 301 11.23 -9.99 10.41
N SER A 302 10.71 -9.21 11.36
CA SER A 302 9.51 -8.39 11.16
C SER A 302 9.80 -7.01 10.57
N GLY A 303 11.08 -6.62 10.60
CA GLY A 303 11.61 -5.40 9.97
C GLY A 303 12.41 -5.69 8.71
N GLN A 304 12.07 -6.73 7.92
CA GLN A 304 12.83 -7.14 6.73
C GLN A 304 13.14 -5.98 5.76
N VAL A 305 12.18 -5.08 5.55
CA VAL A 305 12.36 -3.88 4.73
C VAL A 305 13.30 -2.88 5.42
N LEU A 306 13.11 -2.62 6.72
CA LEU A 306 13.95 -1.70 7.48
C LEU A 306 15.41 -2.16 7.57
N LEU A 307 15.64 -3.44 7.82
CA LEU A 307 16.98 -4.02 7.84
C LEU A 307 17.65 -3.83 6.47
N GLY A 308 16.91 -4.07 5.39
CA GLY A 308 17.36 -3.75 4.03
C GLY A 308 17.74 -2.28 3.86
N ILE A 309 16.92 -1.35 4.35
CA ILE A 309 17.22 0.10 4.32
C ILE A 309 18.51 0.41 5.08
N VAL A 310 18.68 -0.09 6.31
CA VAL A 310 19.86 0.17 7.13
C VAL A 310 21.13 -0.38 6.48
N VAL A 311 21.08 -1.62 5.99
CA VAL A 311 22.22 -2.26 5.32
C VAL A 311 22.58 -1.52 4.03
N SER A 312 21.60 -1.19 3.19
CA SER A 312 21.86 -0.45 1.95
C SER A 312 22.28 0.99 2.21
N TRP A 313 21.79 1.64 3.27
CA TRP A 313 22.29 2.95 3.69
C TRP A 313 23.75 2.87 4.14
N LEU A 314 24.12 1.88 4.95
CA LEU A 314 25.51 1.64 5.35
C LEU A 314 26.41 1.34 4.15
N PHE A 315 25.90 0.57 3.18
CA PHE A 315 26.61 0.31 1.94
C PHE A 315 26.81 1.59 1.13
N CYS A 316 25.79 2.44 0.98
CA CYS A 316 25.93 3.76 0.37
C CYS A 316 26.93 4.64 1.12
N PHE A 317 26.92 4.62 2.45
CA PHE A 317 27.86 5.37 3.28
C PHE A 317 29.31 4.94 3.00
N ILE A 318 29.60 3.64 3.03
CA ILE A 318 30.93 3.09 2.73
C ILE A 318 31.37 3.48 1.31
N LEU A 319 30.49 3.32 0.32
CA LEU A 319 30.81 3.68 -1.07
C LEU A 319 31.01 5.19 -1.26
N THR A 320 30.33 6.03 -0.46
CA THR A 320 30.52 7.48 -0.45
C THR A 320 31.92 7.81 0.09
N GLU A 321 32.31 7.23 1.22
CA GLU A 321 33.64 7.42 1.82
C GLU A 321 34.79 6.89 0.94
N CYS A 322 34.55 5.78 0.24
CA CYS A 322 35.49 5.24 -0.75
C CYS A 322 35.55 6.05 -2.06
N LYS A 323 34.81 7.17 -2.17
CA LYS A 323 34.73 8.02 -3.38
C LYS A 323 34.36 7.25 -4.66
N VAL A 324 33.52 6.22 -4.53
CA VAL A 324 33.06 5.41 -5.67
C VAL A 324 31.97 6.13 -6.45
N PHE A 325 31.15 6.95 -5.78
CA PHE A 325 30.10 7.73 -6.43
C PHE A 325 30.64 9.03 -7.02
N PRO A 326 30.10 9.47 -8.17
CA PRO A 326 30.52 10.71 -8.82
C PRO A 326 30.26 11.93 -7.92
N GLU A 327 31.03 13.00 -8.12
CA GLU A 327 30.85 14.28 -7.43
C GLU A 327 29.91 15.23 -8.19
N ASP A 328 29.75 15.03 -9.50
CA ASP A 328 28.89 15.87 -10.34
C ASP A 328 27.39 15.53 -10.15
N PRO A 329 26.52 16.52 -9.88
CA PRO A 329 25.09 16.29 -9.63
C PRO A 329 24.31 15.65 -10.77
N ASP A 330 24.76 15.84 -12.00
CA ASP A 330 24.11 15.35 -13.22
C ASP A 330 24.51 13.91 -13.57
N ASP A 331 25.52 13.36 -12.89
CA ASP A 331 26.04 12.03 -13.17
C ASP A 331 25.26 10.91 -12.47
N TYR A 332 25.20 9.77 -13.15
CA TYR A 332 24.50 8.58 -12.65
C TYR A 332 25.10 8.08 -11.33
N GLY A 333 24.29 8.05 -10.28
CA GLY A 333 24.69 7.60 -8.95
C GLY A 333 25.01 8.72 -7.96
N TYR A 334 25.01 10.00 -8.35
CA TYR A 334 25.21 11.11 -7.41
C TYR A 334 24.17 11.10 -6.27
N GLN A 335 22.90 10.85 -6.59
CA GLN A 335 21.79 10.78 -5.61
C GLN A 335 21.87 9.57 -4.66
N ALA A 336 22.84 8.66 -4.86
CA ALA A 336 23.12 7.56 -3.95
C ALA A 336 24.00 7.94 -2.76
N ARG A 337 24.67 9.09 -2.84
CA ARG A 337 25.58 9.56 -1.81
C ARG A 337 24.84 9.94 -0.52
N THR A 338 25.50 9.71 0.60
CA THR A 338 24.93 9.98 1.94
C THR A 338 25.31 11.35 2.51
N ASP A 339 26.34 11.99 1.98
CA ASP A 339 26.86 13.29 2.42
C ASP A 339 26.00 14.47 1.93
N VAL A 340 25.32 14.34 0.79
CA VAL A 340 24.49 15.38 0.15
C VAL A 340 23.44 16.00 1.09
N LYS A 341 22.88 15.20 2.02
CA LYS A 341 21.81 15.63 2.93
C LYS A 341 22.23 15.65 4.41
N SER A 342 23.52 15.52 4.71
CA SER A 342 24.01 15.39 6.09
C SER A 342 23.68 16.61 6.98
N ASP A 343 23.70 17.80 6.39
CA ASP A 343 23.46 19.07 7.08
C ASP A 343 22.03 19.19 7.69
N VAL A 344 21.07 18.46 7.12
CA VAL A 344 19.66 18.47 7.56
C VAL A 344 19.52 18.02 9.02
N VAL A 345 20.31 17.03 9.44
CA VAL A 345 20.27 16.49 10.81
C VAL A 345 20.82 17.49 11.83
N GLN A 346 21.81 18.29 11.43
CA GLN A 346 22.42 19.31 12.28
C GLN A 346 21.46 20.49 12.48
N ARG A 347 20.86 20.99 11.39
CA ARG A 347 19.95 22.16 11.41
C ARG A 347 18.55 21.87 11.94
N ALA A 348 18.07 20.63 11.89
CA ALA A 348 16.73 20.31 12.33
C ALA A 348 16.54 20.52 13.84
N ASP A 349 15.40 21.08 14.24
CA ASP A 349 15.03 21.27 15.63
C ASP A 349 14.93 19.93 16.38
N TRP A 350 15.32 19.93 17.67
CA TRP A 350 15.20 18.73 18.50
C TRP A 350 13.74 18.38 18.80
N PHE A 351 12.94 19.38 19.15
CA PHE A 351 11.56 19.21 19.58
C PHE A 351 10.66 20.17 18.82
N ARG A 352 9.55 19.66 18.28
CA ARG A 352 8.48 20.46 17.71
C ARG A 352 7.17 19.77 18.00
N PHE A 353 6.19 20.54 18.45
CA PHE A 353 4.84 20.03 18.62
C PHE A 353 4.03 20.27 17.33
N PRO A 354 3.60 19.21 16.60
CA PRO A 354 2.70 19.37 15.45
C PRO A 354 1.34 19.88 15.92
N TYR A 355 0.79 20.90 15.25
CA TYR A 355 -0.50 21.49 15.57
C TYR A 355 -1.37 21.66 14.31
N PRO A 356 -2.71 21.67 14.44
CA PRO A 356 -3.60 21.82 13.30
C PRO A 356 -3.50 23.21 12.68
N GLY A 357 -3.60 23.29 11.36
CA GLY A 357 -3.52 24.57 10.61
C GLY A 357 -2.10 25.16 10.50
N GLN A 358 -1.05 24.40 10.81
CA GLN A 358 0.33 24.88 10.77
C GLN A 358 0.85 25.35 9.41
N TRP A 359 0.19 24.95 8.32
CA TRP A 359 0.54 25.34 6.95
C TRP A 359 -0.39 26.42 6.37
N GLY A 360 -1.23 27.03 7.22
CA GLY A 360 -2.22 28.04 6.84
C GLY A 360 -3.64 27.48 6.76
N VAL A 361 -4.58 28.32 6.29
CA VAL A 361 -6.01 28.00 6.23
C VAL A 361 -6.27 27.05 5.04
N PRO A 362 -6.94 25.90 5.24
CA PRO A 362 -7.25 24.97 4.16
C PRO A 362 -8.11 25.60 3.07
N THR A 363 -7.77 25.33 1.81
CA THR A 363 -8.57 25.74 0.64
C THR A 363 -9.26 24.53 0.02
N ILE A 364 -10.42 24.73 -0.60
CA ILE A 364 -11.24 23.63 -1.12
C ILE A 364 -11.50 23.84 -2.61
N SER A 365 -11.11 22.87 -3.43
CA SER A 365 -11.64 22.70 -4.78
C SER A 365 -12.53 21.47 -4.87
N ILE A 366 -13.63 21.64 -5.59
CA ILE A 366 -14.58 20.57 -5.92
C ILE A 366 -13.85 19.41 -6.62
N ALA A 367 -12.92 19.74 -7.52
CA ALA A 367 -12.10 18.77 -8.24
C ALA A 367 -11.25 17.90 -7.30
N GLY A 368 -10.55 18.53 -6.35
CA GLY A 368 -9.74 17.83 -5.35
C GLY A 368 -10.59 16.94 -4.45
N VAL A 369 -11.74 17.45 -3.98
CA VAL A 369 -12.66 16.67 -3.13
C VAL A 369 -13.14 15.40 -3.83
N PHE A 370 -13.59 15.48 -5.08
CA PHE A 370 -14.04 14.28 -5.82
C PHE A 370 -12.90 13.28 -6.07
N GLY A 371 -11.68 13.77 -6.33
CA GLY A 371 -10.52 12.89 -6.50
C GLY A 371 -10.14 12.15 -5.23
N ILE A 372 -10.01 12.87 -4.11
CA ILE A 372 -9.71 12.26 -2.82
C ILE A 372 -10.83 11.33 -2.34
N LEU A 373 -12.10 11.65 -2.66
CA LEU A 373 -13.24 10.77 -2.35
C LEU A 373 -13.13 9.38 -3.02
N ALA A 374 -12.59 9.31 -4.24
CA ALA A 374 -12.36 8.03 -4.91
C ALA A 374 -11.29 7.20 -4.18
N GLY A 375 -10.17 7.82 -3.82
CA GLY A 375 -9.13 7.19 -3.01
C GLY A 375 -9.63 6.76 -1.62
N MET A 376 -10.53 7.54 -1.03
CA MET A 376 -11.21 7.25 0.23
C MET A 376 -12.09 6.02 0.17
N ILE A 377 -12.88 5.85 -0.90
CA ILE A 377 -13.68 4.64 -1.10
C ILE A 377 -12.76 3.41 -1.23
N SER A 378 -11.67 3.54 -1.97
CA SER A 378 -10.66 2.49 -2.08
C SER A 378 -10.06 2.14 -0.71
N SER A 379 -9.67 3.14 0.07
CA SER A 379 -9.12 2.98 1.43
C SER A 379 -10.13 2.32 2.38
N MET A 380 -11.42 2.64 2.29
CA MET A 380 -12.45 1.98 3.09
C MET A 380 -12.55 0.48 2.77
N ILE A 381 -12.46 0.09 1.50
CA ILE A 381 -12.48 -1.32 1.08
C ILE A 381 -11.24 -2.06 1.58
N GLU A 382 -10.06 -1.43 1.48
CA GLU A 382 -8.80 -1.95 2.02
C GLU A 382 -8.91 -2.19 3.53
N SER A 383 -9.38 -1.20 4.29
CA SER A 383 -9.56 -1.31 5.74
C SER A 383 -10.53 -2.41 6.17
N VAL A 384 -11.62 -2.63 5.42
CA VAL A 384 -12.53 -3.76 5.69
C VAL A 384 -11.80 -5.10 5.52
N GLY A 385 -10.98 -5.23 4.47
CA GLY A 385 -10.13 -6.40 4.26
C GLY A 385 -9.16 -6.63 5.42
N ASP A 386 -8.51 -5.57 5.88
CA ASP A 386 -7.59 -5.59 7.02
C ASP A 386 -8.28 -5.97 8.32
N TYR A 387 -9.51 -5.51 8.57
CA TYR A 387 -10.25 -5.88 9.77
C TYR A 387 -10.53 -7.38 9.81
N HIS A 388 -10.93 -7.97 8.67
CA HIS A 388 -11.15 -9.41 8.56
C HIS A 388 -9.86 -10.22 8.67
N ALA A 389 -8.79 -9.77 8.01
CA ALA A 389 -7.49 -10.43 8.08
C ALA A 389 -6.90 -10.36 9.50
N CYS A 390 -6.96 -9.20 10.15
CA CYS A 390 -6.47 -9.00 11.51
C CYS A 390 -7.26 -9.83 12.52
N ALA A 391 -8.60 -9.85 12.43
CA ALA A 391 -9.41 -10.70 13.30
C ALA A 391 -9.02 -12.18 13.20
N ARG A 392 -8.88 -12.69 11.98
CA ARG A 392 -8.45 -14.08 11.72
C ARG A 392 -7.05 -14.37 12.29
N LEU A 393 -6.08 -13.49 12.03
CA LEU A 393 -4.70 -13.68 12.45
C LEU A 393 -4.48 -13.48 13.96
N SER A 394 -5.33 -12.70 14.61
CA SER A 394 -5.31 -12.49 16.07
C SER A 394 -6.19 -13.48 16.84
N GLY A 395 -6.83 -14.43 16.15
CA GLY A 395 -7.71 -15.42 16.78
C GLY A 395 -9.03 -14.84 17.30
N ALA A 396 -9.42 -13.64 16.83
CA ALA A 396 -10.71 -13.04 17.10
C ALA A 396 -11.82 -13.67 16.25
N PRO A 397 -13.08 -13.64 16.73
CA PRO A 397 -14.22 -13.88 15.86
C PRO A 397 -14.29 -12.81 14.76
N PRO A 398 -14.92 -13.12 13.61
CA PRO A 398 -15.11 -12.14 12.54
C PRO A 398 -15.82 -10.88 13.09
N PRO A 399 -15.33 -9.67 12.77
CA PRO A 399 -15.83 -8.46 13.38
C PRO A 399 -17.30 -8.23 12.99
N PRO A 400 -18.20 -7.94 13.95
CA PRO A 400 -19.60 -7.67 13.63
C PRO A 400 -19.73 -6.35 12.86
N LYS A 401 -20.83 -6.20 12.11
CA LYS A 401 -21.09 -5.01 11.28
C LYS A 401 -20.95 -3.70 12.06
N GLN A 402 -21.43 -3.64 13.31
CA GLN A 402 -21.30 -2.43 14.12
C GLN A 402 -19.84 -2.08 14.45
N ALA A 403 -18.97 -3.07 14.63
CA ALA A 403 -17.55 -2.84 14.89
C ALA A 403 -16.83 -2.31 13.63
N ILE A 404 -17.20 -2.81 12.45
CA ILE A 404 -16.68 -2.33 11.17
C ILE A 404 -17.15 -0.91 10.88
N ASN A 405 -18.45 -0.64 11.02
CA ASN A 405 -19.05 0.70 10.92
C ASN A 405 -18.29 1.72 11.80
N ARG A 406 -18.10 1.36 13.07
CA ARG A 406 -17.35 2.18 14.04
C ARG A 406 -15.87 2.32 13.65
N GLY A 407 -15.24 1.25 13.16
CA GLY A 407 -13.87 1.28 12.66
C GLY A 407 -13.68 2.29 11.53
N ILE A 408 -14.52 2.22 10.49
CA ILE A 408 -14.48 3.14 9.35
C ILE A 408 -14.82 4.58 9.77
N GLY A 409 -15.77 4.75 10.69
CA GLY A 409 -16.12 6.08 11.23
C GLY A 409 -14.95 6.73 11.98
N ILE A 410 -14.26 5.98 12.84
CA ILE A 410 -13.07 6.45 13.57
C ILE A 410 -11.89 6.68 12.62
N GLU A 411 -11.70 5.83 11.62
CA GLU A 411 -10.71 6.03 10.57
C GLU A 411 -10.96 7.33 9.78
N GLY A 412 -12.23 7.65 9.48
CA GLY A 412 -12.61 8.94 8.90
C GLY A 412 -12.29 10.14 9.81
N ILE A 413 -12.48 10.00 11.12
CA ILE A 413 -12.01 11.02 12.10
C ILE A 413 -10.48 11.14 12.03
N GLY A 414 -9.77 10.02 11.90
CA GLY A 414 -8.32 10.03 11.70
C GLY A 414 -7.89 10.78 10.44
N CYS A 415 -8.56 10.54 9.31
CA CYS A 415 -8.31 11.27 8.05
C CYS A 415 -8.61 12.78 8.20
N LEU A 416 -9.68 13.14 8.91
CA LEU A 416 -10.01 14.55 9.20
C LEU A 416 -8.89 15.23 10.00
N LEU A 417 -8.38 14.55 11.03
CA LEU A 417 -7.26 15.03 11.85
C LEU A 417 -5.96 15.12 11.04
N ALA A 418 -5.70 14.15 10.16
CA ALA A 418 -4.54 14.17 9.27
C ALA A 418 -4.57 15.35 8.30
N GLY A 419 -5.73 15.65 7.72
CA GLY A 419 -5.97 16.87 6.96
C GLY A 419 -5.74 18.13 7.79
N ALA A 420 -6.29 18.18 9.02
CA ALA A 420 -6.15 19.34 9.91
C ALA A 420 -4.69 19.60 10.33
N TRP A 421 -3.93 18.57 10.71
CA TRP A 421 -2.50 18.67 11.05
C TRP A 421 -1.60 18.88 9.84
N GLY A 422 -2.13 18.68 8.62
CA GLY A 422 -1.36 18.86 7.41
C GLY A 422 -0.26 17.81 7.29
N THR A 423 -0.65 16.55 7.35
CA THR A 423 0.22 15.42 6.97
C THR A 423 0.34 15.28 5.45
N GLY A 424 -0.60 15.86 4.69
CA GLY A 424 -0.68 15.74 3.23
C GLY A 424 -1.27 14.40 2.77
N ASN A 425 -1.77 13.58 3.69
CA ASN A 425 -2.38 12.29 3.38
C ASN A 425 -3.43 11.93 4.45
N GLY A 426 -4.39 11.06 4.13
CA GLY A 426 -5.28 10.44 5.11
C GLY A 426 -4.60 9.30 5.89
N THR A 427 -5.33 8.71 6.82
CA THR A 427 -4.89 7.53 7.58
C THR A 427 -5.73 6.30 7.24
N THR A 428 -5.09 5.14 7.17
CA THR A 428 -5.75 3.85 6.92
C THR A 428 -5.12 2.75 7.77
N SER A 429 -5.75 1.59 7.77
CA SER A 429 -5.24 0.36 8.38
C SER A 429 -4.01 -0.15 7.62
N TYR A 430 -2.95 -0.57 8.34
CA TYR A 430 -1.72 -1.03 7.70
C TYR A 430 -1.72 -2.55 7.47
N SER A 431 -1.96 -2.97 6.23
CA SER A 431 -1.92 -4.37 5.82
C SER A 431 -0.58 -5.05 6.10
N GLU A 432 0.53 -4.31 6.05
CA GLU A 432 1.87 -4.82 6.37
C GLU A 432 1.97 -5.30 7.83
N ASN A 433 1.41 -4.50 8.75
CA ASN A 433 1.36 -4.83 10.16
C ASN A 433 0.41 -6.00 10.44
N VAL A 434 -0.70 -6.06 9.71
CA VAL A 434 -1.62 -7.22 9.73
C VAL A 434 -0.92 -8.48 9.21
N GLY A 435 -0.11 -8.38 8.16
CA GLY A 435 0.71 -9.49 7.66
C GLY A 435 1.77 -9.93 8.68
N ALA A 436 2.46 -8.97 9.30
CA ALA A 436 3.47 -9.25 10.34
C ALA A 436 2.86 -9.93 11.58
N LEU A 437 1.61 -9.62 11.94
CA LEU A 437 0.88 -10.34 12.99
C LEU A 437 0.80 -11.85 12.72
N GLY A 438 0.59 -12.26 11.47
CA GLY A 438 0.52 -13.68 11.09
C GLY A 438 1.82 -14.46 11.32
N ILE A 439 2.96 -13.76 11.25
CA ILE A 439 4.31 -14.31 11.45
C ILE A 439 4.71 -14.24 12.93
N THR A 440 4.52 -13.07 13.55
CA THR A 440 4.95 -12.79 14.92
C THR A 440 4.08 -13.49 15.97
N LYS A 441 2.83 -13.81 15.61
CA LYS A 441 1.84 -14.41 16.51
C LYS A 441 1.54 -13.55 17.75
N VAL A 442 1.73 -12.24 17.68
CA VAL A 442 1.47 -11.28 18.76
C VAL A 442 0.22 -10.46 18.45
N GLY A 443 -0.96 -10.92 18.89
CA GLY A 443 -2.25 -10.25 18.67
C GLY A 443 -2.65 -9.25 19.75
N SER A 444 -1.78 -8.92 20.70
CA SER A 444 -2.13 -8.06 21.85
C SER A 444 -2.43 -6.62 21.45
N ARG A 445 -3.56 -6.07 21.92
CA ARG A 445 -3.89 -4.64 21.75
C ARG A 445 -2.97 -3.73 22.55
N ALA A 446 -2.49 -4.17 23.72
CA ALA A 446 -1.59 -3.37 24.55
C ALA A 446 -0.27 -3.07 23.82
N VAL A 447 0.22 -4.01 23.02
CA VAL A 447 1.39 -3.83 22.16
C VAL A 447 1.14 -2.74 21.11
N ILE A 448 -0.01 -2.77 20.43
CA ILE A 448 -0.34 -1.74 19.41
C ILE A 448 -0.60 -0.38 20.04
N ILE A 449 -1.22 -0.31 21.22
CA ILE A 449 -1.36 0.93 22.00
C ILE A 449 0.03 1.49 22.32
N THR A 450 0.96 0.64 22.77
CA THR A 450 2.34 1.05 23.03
C THR A 450 3.03 1.55 21.76
N SER A 451 2.81 0.89 20.61
CA SER A 451 3.27 1.36 19.29
C SER A 451 2.70 2.74 18.92
N GLY A 452 1.41 2.99 19.19
CA GLY A 452 0.78 4.28 18.94
C GLY A 452 1.35 5.40 19.80
N ILE A 453 1.62 5.13 21.08
CA ILE A 453 2.30 6.05 21.99
C ILE A 453 3.73 6.34 21.49
N LEU A 454 4.47 5.31 21.09
CA LEU A 454 5.82 5.46 20.54
C LEU A 454 5.81 6.31 19.26
N LEU A 455 4.86 6.09 18.35
CA LEU A 455 4.68 6.92 17.15
C LEU A 455 4.44 8.39 17.46
N ILE A 456 3.61 8.70 18.47
CA ILE A 456 3.40 10.07 18.94
C ILE A 456 4.72 10.67 19.43
N PHE A 457 5.46 9.96 20.27
CA PHE A 457 6.76 10.42 20.74
C PHE A 457 7.74 10.66 19.58
N MET A 458 7.85 9.74 18.63
CA MET A 458 8.71 9.90 17.46
C MET A 458 8.32 11.12 16.61
N GLY A 459 7.03 11.42 16.51
CA GLY A 459 6.51 12.59 15.80
C GLY A 459 6.75 13.94 16.49
N LEU A 460 7.13 13.95 17.77
CA LEU A 460 7.54 15.16 18.50
C LEU A 460 9.02 15.53 18.30
N PHE A 461 9.85 14.53 17.97
CA PHE A 461 11.29 14.70 17.77
C PHE A 461 11.62 14.82 16.28
N VAL A 462 11.66 16.04 15.75
CA VAL A 462 11.85 16.30 14.29
C VAL A 462 13.21 15.80 13.78
N LYS A 463 14.24 15.73 14.63
CA LYS A 463 15.51 15.10 14.26
C LYS A 463 15.37 13.66 13.77
N ILE A 464 14.40 12.92 14.28
CA ILE A 464 14.10 11.57 13.82
C ILE A 464 13.57 11.61 12.38
N GLY A 465 12.66 12.55 12.09
CA GLY A 465 12.24 12.85 10.71
C GLY A 465 13.38 13.30 9.81
N ALA A 466 14.35 14.06 10.34
CA ALA A 466 15.51 14.53 9.58
C ALA A 466 16.42 13.37 9.18
N ILE A 467 16.66 12.41 10.08
CA ILE A 467 17.40 11.17 9.77
C ILE A 467 16.73 10.44 8.60
N PHE A 468 15.40 10.30 8.61
CA PHE A 468 14.68 9.66 7.51
C PHE A 468 14.72 10.47 6.20
N ALA A 469 14.76 11.80 6.27
CA ALA A 469 14.93 12.65 5.08
C ALA A 469 16.32 12.49 4.43
N THR A 470 17.33 12.02 5.18
CA THR A 470 18.69 11.76 4.64
C THR A 470 18.81 10.46 3.86
N ILE A 471 17.77 9.61 3.84
CA ILE A 471 17.82 8.35 3.10
C ILE A 471 18.09 8.66 1.60
N PRO A 472 19.12 8.05 1.00
CA PRO A 472 19.42 8.23 -0.42
C PRO A 472 18.24 7.83 -1.30
N GLN A 473 18.06 8.53 -2.41
CA GLN A 473 16.94 8.29 -3.34
C GLN A 473 16.88 6.84 -3.90
N PRO A 474 17.98 6.18 -4.30
CA PRO A 474 17.91 4.79 -4.76
C PRO A 474 17.49 3.83 -3.63
N VAL A 475 17.79 4.16 -2.38
CA VAL A 475 17.37 3.34 -1.23
C VAL A 475 15.85 3.44 -1.05
N ILE A 476 15.29 4.65 -1.17
CA ILE A 476 13.84 4.85 -1.19
C ILE A 476 13.21 4.07 -2.35
N GLY A 477 13.80 4.14 -3.55
CA GLY A 477 13.31 3.39 -4.72
C GLY A 477 13.29 1.88 -4.51
N GLY A 478 14.37 1.29 -3.97
CA GLY A 478 14.42 -0.14 -3.65
C GLY A 478 13.39 -0.54 -2.59
N MET A 479 13.19 0.30 -1.56
CA MET A 479 12.14 0.11 -0.55
C MET A 479 10.74 0.12 -1.20
N LEU A 480 10.43 1.10 -2.06
CA LEU A 480 9.15 1.21 -2.76
C LEU A 480 8.88 0.00 -3.66
N MET A 481 9.90 -0.50 -4.37
CA MET A 481 9.80 -1.70 -5.20
C MET A 481 9.40 -2.93 -4.37
N VAL A 482 10.01 -3.14 -3.20
CA VAL A 482 9.65 -4.25 -2.31
C VAL A 482 8.23 -4.06 -1.75
N MET A 483 7.93 -2.87 -1.25
CA MET A 483 6.66 -2.55 -0.61
C MET A 483 5.46 -2.72 -1.56
N PHE A 484 5.50 -2.09 -2.75
CA PHE A 484 4.43 -2.21 -3.74
C PHE A 484 4.29 -3.63 -4.29
N GLY A 485 5.40 -4.37 -4.41
CA GLY A 485 5.39 -5.79 -4.75
C GLY A 485 4.65 -6.63 -3.70
N VAL A 486 4.96 -6.42 -2.42
CA VAL A 486 4.28 -7.12 -1.31
C VAL A 486 2.82 -6.73 -1.20
N ILE A 487 2.46 -5.44 -1.32
CA ILE A 487 1.06 -4.97 -1.31
C ILE A 487 0.27 -5.64 -2.43
N THR A 488 0.84 -5.70 -3.64
CA THR A 488 0.21 -6.38 -4.78
C THR A 488 0.00 -7.87 -4.50
N ALA A 489 1.01 -8.55 -3.93
CA ALA A 489 0.91 -9.96 -3.56
C ALA A 489 -0.13 -10.21 -2.46
N VAL A 490 -0.23 -9.32 -1.46
CA VAL A 490 -1.26 -9.38 -0.39
C VAL A 490 -2.66 -9.25 -0.99
N GLY A 491 -2.85 -8.32 -1.93
CA GLY A 491 -4.10 -8.20 -2.69
C GLY A 491 -4.49 -9.52 -3.37
N ILE A 492 -3.58 -10.10 -4.15
CA ILE A 492 -3.79 -11.39 -4.83
C ILE A 492 -4.03 -12.52 -3.82
N SER A 493 -3.36 -12.53 -2.67
CA SER A 493 -3.49 -13.58 -1.65
C SER A 493 -4.90 -13.68 -1.07
N ASN A 494 -5.71 -12.60 -1.11
CA ASN A 494 -7.11 -12.66 -0.67
C ASN A 494 -7.98 -13.55 -1.57
N LEU A 495 -7.54 -13.86 -2.80
CA LEU A 495 -8.22 -14.82 -3.67
C LEU A 495 -8.18 -16.25 -3.13
N GLN A 496 -7.31 -16.57 -2.15
CA GLN A 496 -7.31 -17.88 -1.49
C GLN A 496 -8.65 -18.19 -0.77
N PHE A 497 -9.45 -17.17 -0.51
CA PHE A 497 -10.78 -17.28 0.12
C PHE A 497 -11.93 -17.30 -0.91
N VAL A 498 -11.60 -17.40 -2.21
CA VAL A 498 -12.56 -17.43 -3.31
C VAL A 498 -12.37 -18.72 -4.10
N ASP A 499 -13.47 -19.32 -4.56
CA ASP A 499 -13.38 -20.43 -5.51
C ASP A 499 -12.96 -19.93 -6.89
N MET A 500 -11.66 -20.02 -7.17
CA MET A 500 -11.07 -19.65 -8.45
C MET A 500 -11.24 -20.73 -9.53
N ASN A 501 -11.95 -21.84 -9.27
CA ASN A 501 -12.34 -22.78 -10.32
C ASN A 501 -13.57 -22.29 -11.11
N SER A 502 -14.35 -21.37 -10.53
CA SER A 502 -15.49 -20.78 -11.20
C SER A 502 -15.04 -19.80 -12.29
N SER A 503 -15.45 -20.06 -13.54
CA SER A 503 -15.20 -19.17 -14.68
C SER A 503 -15.69 -17.73 -14.42
N ARG A 504 -16.80 -17.59 -13.68
CA ARG A 504 -17.35 -16.29 -13.27
C ARG A 504 -16.37 -15.51 -12.40
N ASN A 505 -15.77 -16.16 -11.39
CA ASN A 505 -14.87 -15.49 -10.46
C ASN A 505 -13.55 -15.11 -11.15
N ILE A 506 -13.01 -16.01 -11.99
CA ILE A 506 -11.84 -15.71 -12.83
C ILE A 506 -12.13 -14.48 -13.72
N PHE A 507 -13.28 -14.45 -14.39
CA PHE A 507 -13.65 -13.33 -15.26
C PHE A 507 -13.76 -12.02 -14.49
N ILE A 508 -14.45 -12.00 -13.35
CA ILE A 508 -14.62 -10.78 -12.53
C ILE A 508 -13.26 -10.24 -12.10
N PHE A 509 -12.38 -11.10 -11.60
CA PHE A 509 -11.03 -10.69 -11.18
C PHE A 509 -10.20 -10.17 -12.36
N GLY A 510 -10.10 -10.96 -13.43
CA GLY A 510 -9.28 -10.63 -14.61
C GLY A 510 -9.75 -9.36 -15.30
N PHE A 511 -11.07 -9.19 -15.48
CA PHE A 511 -11.64 -7.98 -16.06
C PHE A 511 -11.39 -6.76 -15.17
N SER A 512 -11.56 -6.88 -13.85
CA SER A 512 -11.33 -5.77 -12.91
C SER A 512 -9.87 -5.31 -12.91
N MET A 513 -8.92 -6.25 -12.86
CA MET A 513 -7.48 -5.95 -12.96
C MET A 513 -7.13 -5.27 -14.28
N PHE A 514 -7.58 -5.83 -15.41
CA PHE A 514 -7.24 -5.31 -16.72
C PHE A 514 -7.89 -3.95 -16.99
N ALA A 515 -9.16 -3.78 -16.64
CA ALA A 515 -9.87 -2.51 -16.79
C ALA A 515 -9.26 -1.41 -15.91
N GLY A 516 -8.87 -1.76 -14.68
CA GLY A 516 -8.16 -0.86 -13.76
C GLY A 516 -6.84 -0.33 -14.32
N LEU A 517 -6.19 -1.07 -15.23
CA LEU A 517 -4.97 -0.61 -15.87
C LEU A 517 -5.21 0.08 -17.23
N VAL A 518 -6.13 -0.46 -18.04
CA VAL A 518 -6.35 -0.02 -19.42
C VAL A 518 -7.11 1.29 -19.51
N ILE A 519 -8.16 1.47 -18.69
CA ILE A 519 -8.99 2.68 -18.75
C ILE A 519 -8.14 3.92 -18.47
N PRO A 520 -7.31 3.94 -17.40
CA PRO A 520 -6.37 5.02 -17.18
C PRO A 520 -5.42 5.31 -18.33
N ASN A 521 -4.72 4.28 -18.78
CA ASN A 521 -3.73 4.39 -19.86
C ASN A 521 -4.36 4.93 -21.16
N TRP A 522 -5.56 4.47 -21.51
CA TRP A 522 -6.28 4.98 -22.67
C TRP A 522 -6.67 6.46 -22.49
N MET A 523 -7.10 6.85 -21.29
CA MET A 523 -7.46 8.23 -20.96
C MET A 523 -6.26 9.19 -21.04
N ASN A 524 -5.05 8.72 -20.72
CA ASN A 524 -3.82 9.51 -20.91
C ASN A 524 -3.53 9.80 -22.36
N LYS A 525 -3.63 8.77 -23.20
CA LYS A 525 -3.31 8.85 -24.63
C LYS A 525 -4.36 9.65 -25.41
N HIS A 526 -5.58 9.79 -24.87
CA HIS A 526 -6.69 10.50 -25.51
C HIS A 526 -7.24 11.63 -24.62
N PRO A 527 -6.46 12.70 -24.40
CA PRO A 527 -6.84 13.78 -23.49
C PRO A 527 -8.11 14.54 -23.94
N ASP A 528 -8.41 14.53 -25.25
CA ASP A 528 -9.51 15.29 -25.84
C ASP A 528 -10.80 14.47 -26.04
N ALA A 529 -10.79 13.17 -25.70
CA ALA A 529 -11.90 12.27 -25.99
C ALA A 529 -13.18 12.55 -25.18
N ILE A 530 -13.06 13.10 -23.98
CA ILE A 530 -14.21 13.46 -23.13
C ILE A 530 -14.29 14.98 -23.06
N GLN A 531 -15.13 15.58 -23.90
CA GLN A 531 -15.46 17.01 -23.85
C GLN A 531 -16.77 17.22 -23.07
N THR A 532 -16.70 17.30 -21.74
CA THR A 532 -17.91 17.51 -20.91
C THR A 532 -18.46 18.94 -20.93
N GLY A 533 -17.98 19.84 -21.81
CA GLY A 533 -18.48 21.22 -21.94
C GLY A 533 -18.26 22.14 -20.72
N ARG A 534 -17.81 21.60 -19.59
CA ARG A 534 -17.49 22.33 -18.34
C ARG A 534 -16.03 22.03 -17.97
N LYS A 535 -15.14 23.02 -18.18
CA LYS A 535 -13.68 22.92 -17.92
C LYS A 535 -13.32 22.39 -16.52
N MET A 536 -14.19 22.61 -15.52
CA MET A 536 -13.99 22.21 -14.12
C MET A 536 -14.18 20.69 -13.89
N PHE A 537 -15.19 20.06 -14.48
CA PHE A 537 -15.46 18.62 -14.32
C PHE A 537 -14.58 17.76 -15.22
N GLN A 538 -14.23 18.28 -16.39
CA GLN A 538 -13.31 17.65 -17.34
C GLN A 538 -11.90 17.50 -16.74
N GLY A 539 -11.50 18.42 -15.87
CA GLY A 539 -10.17 18.41 -15.26
C GLY A 539 -9.98 17.42 -14.12
N ALA A 540 -11.04 17.02 -13.40
CA ALA A 540 -10.95 16.28 -12.14
C ALA A 540 -11.13 14.77 -12.33
N GLY A 541 -12.31 14.34 -12.81
CA GLY A 541 -12.61 12.92 -12.99
C GLY A 541 -11.78 12.29 -14.12
N GLN A 542 -11.55 13.05 -15.19
CA GLN A 542 -10.73 12.58 -16.30
C GLN A 542 -9.25 12.50 -15.94
N ARG A 543 -8.74 13.24 -14.94
CA ARG A 543 -7.32 13.23 -14.57
C ARG A 543 -6.94 12.30 -13.44
N VAL A 544 -7.85 12.07 -12.49
CA VAL A 544 -7.74 10.93 -11.56
C VAL A 544 -7.60 9.64 -12.38
N LEU A 545 -8.45 9.49 -13.40
CA LEU A 545 -8.30 8.39 -14.36
C LEU A 545 -7.03 8.50 -15.21
N ARG A 546 -6.56 9.69 -15.61
CA ARG A 546 -5.30 9.82 -16.37
C ARG A 546 -4.11 9.27 -15.58
N ARG A 547 -3.76 9.80 -14.41
CA ARG A 547 -2.43 9.47 -13.85
C ARG A 547 -2.28 8.06 -13.27
N ASP A 548 -3.33 7.23 -13.28
CA ASP A 548 -3.23 5.84 -12.84
C ASP A 548 -2.24 4.98 -13.66
N LEU A 549 -1.80 5.35 -14.90
CA LEU A 549 -0.78 4.61 -15.71
C LEU A 549 -0.18 5.38 -16.92
N GLY A 550 0.17 6.67 -16.80
CA GLY A 550 0.34 7.54 -17.98
C GLY A 550 1.71 7.70 -18.62
N ASP A 551 2.80 7.68 -17.86
CA ASP A 551 4.06 8.24 -18.39
C ASP A 551 5.10 7.18 -18.78
N GLY A 552 4.73 5.88 -18.78
CA GLY A 552 5.67 4.76 -18.82
C GLY A 552 5.92 4.04 -20.16
N PHE A 553 5.35 4.45 -21.30
CA PHE A 553 5.74 3.87 -22.60
C PHE A 553 6.62 4.86 -23.38
N PRO A 554 7.95 4.64 -23.47
CA PRO A 554 8.76 5.44 -24.37
C PRO A 554 8.31 5.23 -25.82
N GLU A 555 8.08 6.34 -26.54
CA GLU A 555 7.94 6.34 -27.99
C GLU A 555 9.18 5.69 -28.61
N VAL A 556 9.02 4.47 -29.12
CA VAL A 556 9.96 3.94 -30.12
C VAL A 556 9.64 4.67 -31.42
N GLY A 557 10.32 5.79 -31.64
CA GLY A 557 10.21 6.58 -32.86
C GLY A 557 10.55 5.75 -34.10
N GLY A 558 9.53 5.27 -34.79
CA GLY A 558 9.61 4.79 -36.15
C GLY A 558 9.05 5.88 -37.07
N ARG A 559 9.94 6.58 -37.79
CA ARG A 559 9.52 7.43 -38.92
C ARG A 559 8.80 6.57 -39.93
N VAL A 560 7.53 6.88 -40.22
CA VAL A 560 6.88 6.47 -41.46
C VAL A 560 6.33 7.73 -42.10
N ALA A 561 6.71 7.88 -43.37
CA ALA A 561 6.56 9.04 -44.20
C ALA A 561 5.11 9.43 -44.50
N GLU A 562 4.98 10.69 -44.91
CA GLU A 562 3.77 11.38 -45.35
C GLU A 562 2.89 10.60 -46.33
N GLY A 563 1.59 10.83 -46.22
CA GLY A 563 0.59 10.46 -47.21
C GLY A 563 -0.76 11.06 -46.86
N SER A 564 -0.97 12.33 -47.19
CA SER A 564 -2.33 12.88 -47.34
C SER A 564 -3.05 12.13 -48.48
N PRO A 565 -4.37 11.92 -48.42
CA PRO A 565 -5.23 12.90 -49.10
C PRO A 565 -6.65 13.11 -48.54
N THR A 566 -7.14 14.32 -48.83
CA THR A 566 -8.49 14.70 -49.28
C THR A 566 -9.65 14.93 -48.30
N LYS A 567 -10.21 16.15 -48.48
CA LYS A 567 -11.42 16.75 -47.91
C LYS A 567 -12.68 16.30 -48.67
N GLY A 568 -13.80 16.25 -47.93
CA GLY A 568 -15.19 16.42 -48.37
C GLY A 568 -16.07 16.41 -47.12
N GLY A 569 -16.73 17.49 -46.67
CA GLY A 569 -17.93 18.10 -47.27
C GLY A 569 -19.09 17.09 -47.14
N VAL A 570 -20.04 17.18 -46.21
CA VAL A 570 -21.21 18.09 -46.18
C VAL A 570 -21.85 18.03 -44.77
N GLY A 571 -22.45 19.13 -44.33
CA GLY A 571 -22.93 19.34 -42.97
C GLY A 571 -24.37 18.88 -42.62
N GLY A 572 -24.66 19.04 -41.34
CA GLY A 572 -25.94 19.52 -40.79
C GLY A 572 -27.13 18.56 -40.79
N SER A 573 -27.29 17.78 -39.72
CA SER A 573 -28.55 17.65 -38.94
C SER A 573 -28.35 16.63 -37.80
N GLY A 574 -28.81 16.93 -36.58
CA GLY A 574 -28.97 15.89 -35.55
C GLY A 574 -28.74 16.31 -34.10
N TYR A 575 -29.66 17.10 -33.55
CA TYR A 575 -30.00 16.97 -32.13
C TYR A 575 -30.47 15.51 -31.87
N LYS A 576 -30.05 14.92 -30.74
CA LYS A 576 -30.30 13.56 -30.24
C LYS A 576 -29.28 12.48 -30.67
N ILE A 577 -28.16 12.38 -29.95
CA ILE A 577 -27.69 11.10 -29.40
C ILE A 577 -27.02 11.40 -28.05
N GLN A 578 -27.79 11.30 -26.97
CA GLN A 578 -27.26 11.13 -25.62
C GLN A 578 -28.10 10.02 -25.00
N ASN A 579 -27.43 9.00 -24.46
CA ASN A 579 -27.94 7.68 -24.02
C ASN A 579 -27.89 6.55 -25.07
N ARG A 580 -26.69 6.18 -25.56
CA ARG A 580 -26.43 4.81 -26.03
C ARG A 580 -24.95 4.44 -26.26
N ILE A 581 -24.10 4.39 -25.23
CA ILE A 581 -22.84 3.60 -25.27
C ILE A 581 -22.64 2.92 -23.92
N LEU A 582 -23.56 2.01 -23.62
CA LEU A 582 -23.41 0.88 -22.71
C LEU A 582 -24.09 -0.25 -23.47
N LEU A 583 -23.34 -1.33 -23.74
CA LEU A 583 -23.76 -2.54 -24.46
C LEU A 583 -23.82 -2.45 -26.00
N THR A 584 -22.74 -2.88 -26.66
CA THR A 584 -22.82 -3.62 -27.92
C THR A 584 -21.61 -4.53 -28.11
N ALA A 585 -21.79 -5.83 -27.86
CA ALA A 585 -21.09 -6.89 -28.59
C ALA A 585 -21.72 -7.01 -30.00
N PRO A 586 -21.00 -7.51 -31.02
CA PRO A 586 -21.46 -7.45 -32.41
C PRO A 586 -22.62 -8.41 -32.69
N LYS A 587 -23.63 -7.92 -33.41
CA LYS A 587 -24.81 -8.66 -33.86
C LYS A 587 -24.47 -9.59 -35.02
N TYR A 588 -24.82 -10.87 -34.90
CA TYR A 588 -25.29 -11.69 -36.02
C TYR A 588 -26.37 -12.66 -35.54
N GLY A 589 -27.48 -12.74 -36.28
CA GLY A 589 -28.51 -13.79 -36.17
C GLY A 589 -29.72 -13.45 -35.30
N ALA A 590 -30.88 -13.26 -35.93
CA ALA A 590 -32.16 -13.01 -35.28
C ALA A 590 -32.80 -14.32 -34.77
N VAL A 591 -33.03 -14.41 -33.46
CA VAL A 591 -34.03 -15.31 -32.86
C VAL A 591 -34.76 -14.52 -31.77
N LYS A 592 -36.09 -14.40 -31.88
CA LYS A 592 -36.95 -13.72 -30.91
C LYS A 592 -37.06 -14.59 -29.65
N TYR A 593 -36.62 -14.08 -28.51
CA TYR A 593 -36.97 -14.61 -27.18
C TYR A 593 -37.69 -13.52 -26.39
N SER A 594 -38.88 -13.83 -25.87
CA SER A 594 -39.62 -12.97 -24.93
C SER A 594 -39.17 -13.29 -23.51
N ILE A 595 -38.65 -12.30 -22.79
CA ILE A 595 -38.21 -12.41 -21.39
C ILE A 595 -39.30 -11.79 -20.51
N TYR A 596 -39.88 -12.58 -19.60
CA TYR A 596 -40.74 -12.08 -18.52
C TYR A 596 -39.88 -11.75 -17.29
N PHE A 597 -39.97 -10.51 -16.78
CA PHE A 597 -39.37 -10.12 -15.51
C PHE A 597 -40.43 -10.20 -14.40
N ARG A 598 -40.18 -11.00 -13.36
CA ARG A 598 -40.96 -10.96 -12.11
C ARG A 598 -40.07 -10.42 -11.00
N SER A 599 -40.47 -9.29 -10.42
CA SER A 599 -39.74 -8.58 -9.37
C SER A 599 -39.95 -9.23 -8.01
N LYS A 600 -38.87 -9.73 -7.40
CA LYS A 600 -38.62 -9.69 -5.95
C LYS A 600 -37.11 -9.50 -5.70
N ASN A 601 -36.78 -8.42 -5.00
CA ASN A 601 -35.53 -8.07 -4.30
C ASN A 601 -34.17 -8.36 -4.99
N CYS A 602 -33.48 -7.26 -5.35
CA CYS A 602 -32.05 -7.07 -5.61
C CYS A 602 -31.21 -8.26 -6.16
N ILE A 603 -31.00 -8.24 -7.48
CA ILE A 603 -29.88 -8.84 -8.25
C ILE A 603 -29.43 -10.22 -7.73
N GLU A 604 -30.33 -11.19 -7.80
CA GLU A 604 -29.96 -12.56 -8.12
C GLU A 604 -29.80 -12.66 -9.64
N LEU A 605 -28.57 -12.87 -10.12
CA LEU A 605 -28.37 -13.55 -11.41
C LEU A 605 -28.43 -15.05 -11.12
N GLU A 606 -29.64 -15.56 -10.85
CA GLU A 606 -29.91 -16.99 -10.85
C GLU A 606 -30.16 -17.48 -12.28
N GLU A 607 -29.56 -18.63 -12.57
CA GLU A 607 -29.69 -19.54 -13.71
C GLU A 607 -30.42 -19.05 -14.97
N ILE A 608 -29.67 -18.95 -16.07
CA ILE A 608 -30.25 -19.09 -17.41
C ILE A 608 -30.58 -20.58 -17.60
N ALA A 609 -31.78 -21.00 -17.22
CA ALA A 609 -32.30 -22.29 -17.61
C ALA A 609 -32.71 -22.25 -19.09
N MET A 610 -31.91 -22.87 -19.97
CA MET A 610 -32.31 -23.14 -21.35
C MET A 610 -33.33 -24.30 -21.36
N VAL A 611 -34.62 -23.97 -21.34
CA VAL A 611 -35.65 -24.97 -21.69
C VAL A 611 -35.78 -25.00 -23.21
N ARG A 612 -35.40 -26.13 -23.79
CA ARG A 612 -35.54 -26.43 -25.22
C ARG A 612 -37.01 -26.81 -25.48
N SER A 613 -37.73 -26.02 -26.26
CA SER A 613 -38.93 -26.48 -26.97
C SER A 613 -38.63 -26.52 -28.45
#